data_AF-A0A0S8DLK9-F1
#
_entry.id   AF-A0A0S8DLK9-F1
#
_cell.length_a   1.000
_cell.length_b   1.000
_cell.length_c   1.000
_cell.angle_alpha   90.00
_cell.angle_beta   90.00
_cell.angle_gamma   90.00
#
_symmetry.space_group_name_H-M   'P 1'
#
loop_
_entity.id
_entity.type
_entity.pdbx_description
1 polymer ?
#
loop_
_entity_poly.entity_id
_entity_poly.type
_entity_poly.pdbx_seq_one_letter_code
_entity_poly.pdbx_strand_id
1 'polypeptide(L)'
;MQPTYYLSSAEKKYAPGFTLVELSVVMVIVCILATGAVYMFSNPTAKVKSAAFCMLADLNLARSEAVNRNQDVLVDFTFGTH
;
A
#
# COMPACT_ATOMS: atom_id res chain seq x y z
N MET A 1 -49.43 -57.26 -16.98
CA MET A 1 -48.98 -56.12 -16.14
C MET A 1 -47.45 -56.13 -16.16
N GLN A 2 -46.79 -55.23 -16.89
CA GLN A 2 -45.32 -55.12 -16.90
C GLN A 2 -44.91 -53.73 -16.36
N PRO A 3 -43.88 -53.62 -15.52
CA PRO A 3 -43.43 -52.35 -14.98
C PRO A 3 -42.60 -51.58 -16.02
N THR A 4 -42.95 -50.31 -16.22
CA THR A 4 -42.19 -49.35 -17.02
C THR A 4 -40.99 -48.85 -16.23
N TYR A 5 -39.79 -49.23 -16.66
CA TYR A 5 -38.54 -48.74 -16.10
C TYR A 5 -38.30 -47.29 -16.53
N TYR A 6 -38.37 -46.36 -15.59
CA TYR A 6 -37.95 -44.97 -15.80
C TYR A 6 -36.42 -44.91 -15.82
N LEU A 7 -35.84 -44.81 -17.01
CA LEU A 7 -34.43 -44.45 -17.13
C LEU A 7 -34.31 -42.96 -16.84
N SER A 8 -33.91 -42.63 -15.61
CA SER A 8 -33.47 -41.28 -15.24
C SER A 8 -32.13 -41.01 -15.93
N SER A 9 -32.20 -40.44 -17.13
CA SER A 9 -31.04 -39.91 -17.83
C SER A 9 -30.59 -38.66 -17.08
N ALA A 10 -29.58 -38.80 -16.22
CA ALA A 10 -28.92 -37.67 -15.59
C ALA A 10 -28.27 -36.81 -16.69
N GLU A 11 -28.92 -35.71 -17.06
CA GLU A 11 -28.36 -34.71 -17.96
C GLU A 11 -27.08 -34.13 -17.33
N LYS A 12 -25.94 -34.42 -17.94
CA LYS A 12 -24.65 -33.88 -17.56
C LYS A 12 -24.57 -32.45 -18.07
N LYS A 13 -24.94 -31.47 -17.23
CA LYS A 13 -24.80 -30.05 -17.53
C LYS A 13 -23.33 -29.72 -17.74
N TYR A 14 -22.95 -29.35 -18.96
CA TYR A 14 -21.64 -28.79 -19.26
C TYR A 14 -21.59 -27.37 -18.71
N ALA A 15 -20.74 -27.14 -17.71
CA ALA A 15 -20.40 -25.80 -17.29
C ALA A 15 -19.48 -25.18 -18.34
N PRO A 16 -19.79 -23.97 -18.86
CA PRO A 16 -18.88 -23.29 -19.77
C PRO A 16 -17.56 -22.97 -19.04
N GLY A 17 -16.44 -23.32 -19.68
CA GLY A 17 -15.09 -23.01 -19.20
C GLY A 17 -14.63 -21.61 -19.59
N PHE A 18 -13.49 -21.21 -19.05
CA PHE A 18 -12.86 -19.92 -19.33
C PHE A 18 -11.98 -19.98 -20.57
N THR A 19 -12.05 -18.96 -21.43
CA THR A 19 -11.29 -18.94 -22.68
C THR A 19 -9.86 -18.41 -22.48
N LEU A 20 -8.94 -18.76 -23.40
CA LEU A 20 -7.57 -18.22 -23.39
C LEU A 20 -7.54 -16.70 -23.54
N VAL A 21 -8.48 -16.13 -24.30
CA VAL A 21 -8.56 -14.68 -24.52
C VAL A 21 -9.09 -13.95 -23.29
N GLU A 22 -10.05 -14.51 -22.57
CA GLU A 22 -10.49 -13.91 -21.31
C GLU A 22 -9.34 -13.92 -20.28
N LEU A 23 -8.53 -14.98 -20.27
CA LEU A 23 -7.36 -15.05 -19.38
C LEU A 23 -6.32 -13.99 -19.69
N SER A 24 -6.02 -13.73 -20.96
CA SER A 24 -5.06 -12.71 -21.33
C SER A 24 -5.56 -11.31 -20.96
N VAL A 25 -6.84 -11.01 -21.18
CA VAL A 25 -7.44 -9.71 -20.83
C VAL A 25 -7.45 -9.50 -19.31
N VAL A 26 -7.84 -10.50 -18.53
CA VAL A 26 -7.81 -10.41 -17.05
C VAL A 26 -6.39 -10.17 -16.55
N MET A 27 -5.39 -10.84 -17.12
CA MET A 27 -3.98 -10.62 -16.74
C MET A 27 -3.52 -9.19 -17.05
N VAL A 28 -3.92 -8.62 -18.19
CA VAL A 28 -3.61 -7.22 -18.52
C VAL A 28 -4.23 -6.27 -17.49
N ILE A 29 -5.49 -6.48 -17.11
CA ILE A 29 -6.16 -5.66 -16.09
C ILE A 29 -5.42 -5.77 -14.75
N VAL A 30 -5.04 -6.98 -14.34
CA VAL A 30 -4.28 -7.22 -13.11
C VAL A 30 -2.93 -6.50 -13.14
N CYS A 31 -2.20 -6.51 -14.26
CA CYS A 31 -0.93 -5.80 -14.38
C CYS A 31 -1.09 -4.28 -14.21
N ILE A 32 -2.14 -3.69 -14.80
CA ILE A 32 -2.44 -2.25 -14.68
C ILE A 32 -2.74 -1.91 -13.21
N LEU A 33 -3.60 -2.68 -12.56
CA LEU A 33 -3.98 -2.47 -11.16
C LEU A 33 -2.79 -2.67 -10.21
N ALA A 34 -1.98 -3.70 -10.43
CA ALA A 34 -0.80 -3.97 -9.63
C ALA A 34 0.19 -2.81 -9.67
N THR A 35 0.40 -2.21 -10.85
CA THR A 35 1.29 -1.05 -11.01
C THR A 35 0.79 0.15 -10.23
N GLY A 36 -0.52 0.46 -10.27
CA GLY A 36 -1.09 1.57 -9.50
C GLY A 36 -1.07 1.33 -7.99
N ALA A 37 -1.31 0.10 -7.54
CA ALA A 37 -1.34 -0.26 -6.13
C ALA A 37 0.02 -0.02 -5.42
N VAL A 38 1.14 -0.17 -6.14
CA VAL A 38 2.49 0.08 -5.60
C VAL A 38 2.66 1.56 -5.20
N TYR A 39 2.13 2.49 -5.98
CA TYR A 39 2.28 3.92 -5.71
C TYR A 39 1.39 4.44 -4.58
N MET A 40 0.31 3.72 -4.23
CA MET A 40 -0.67 4.16 -3.23
C MET A 40 -0.10 4.29 -1.81
N PHE A 41 0.97 3.55 -1.49
CA PHE A 41 1.57 3.57 -0.15
C PHE A 41 2.62 4.65 0.06
N SER A 42 3.05 5.35 -0.99
CA SER A 42 4.03 6.43 -0.85
C SER A 42 3.32 7.71 -0.39
N ASN A 43 3.27 7.95 0.93
CA ASN A 43 2.82 9.22 1.51
C ASN A 43 4.04 10.12 1.79
N PRO A 44 4.53 10.92 0.82
CA PRO A 44 5.70 11.78 1.01
C PRO A 44 5.49 12.78 2.16
N THR A 45 4.27 13.28 2.32
CA THR A 45 3.89 14.19 3.41
C THR A 45 4.08 13.59 4.79
N ALA A 46 3.81 12.29 4.97
CA ALA A 46 4.00 11.62 6.25
C ALA A 46 5.48 11.54 6.62
N LYS A 47 6.36 11.31 5.64
CA LYS A 47 7.82 11.27 5.85
C LYS A 47 8.37 12.63 6.28
N VAL A 48 7.94 13.71 5.61
CA VAL A 48 8.34 15.08 5.98
C VAL A 48 7.85 15.44 7.38
N LYS A 49 6.59 15.14 7.71
CA LYS A 49 6.04 15.36 9.06
C LYS A 49 6.82 14.58 10.11
N SER A 50 7.10 13.31 9.87
CA SER A 50 7.88 12.48 10.80
C SER A 50 9.27 13.05 11.04
N ALA A 51 9.97 13.50 10.00
CA ALA A 51 11.28 14.16 10.14
C ALA A 51 11.18 15.47 10.94
N ALA A 52 10.16 16.29 10.65
CA ALA A 52 9.95 17.55 11.38
C ALA A 52 9.63 17.32 12.87
N PHE A 53 8.83 16.30 13.21
CA PHE A 53 8.54 15.96 14.61
C PHE A 53 9.79 15.43 15.34
N CYS A 54 10.64 14.66 14.66
CA CYS A 54 11.92 14.23 15.21
C CYS A 54 12.82 15.43 15.54
N MET A 55 12.98 16.35 14.59
CA MET A 55 13.75 17.58 14.80
C MET A 55 13.19 18.42 15.96
N LEU A 56 11.86 18.57 16.04
CA LEU A 56 11.24 19.31 17.13
C LEU A 56 11.52 18.68 18.50
N ALA A 57 11.52 17.34 18.59
CA ALA A 57 11.85 16.63 19.82
C ALA A 57 13.30 16.90 20.25
N ASP A 58 14.24 16.83 19.31
CA ASP A 58 15.66 17.11 19.57
C ASP A 58 15.88 18.56 20.02
N LEU A 59 15.21 19.52 19.37
CA LEU A 59 15.27 20.93 19.75
C LEU A 59 14.68 21.19 21.14
N ASN A 60 13.57 20.53 21.49
CA ASN A 60 12.98 20.66 22.82
C ASN A 60 13.90 20.08 23.90
N LEU A 61 14.58 18.96 23.61
CA LEU A 61 15.58 18.38 24.50
C LEU A 61 16.76 19.34 24.69
N ALA A 62 17.34 19.82 23.59
CA ALA A 62 18.47 20.75 23.61
C ALA A 62 18.12 22.04 24.36
N ARG A 63 16.91 22.57 24.17
CA ARG A 63 16.40 23.73 24.92
C ARG A 63 16.29 23.44 26.41
N SER A 64 15.75 22.28 26.80
CA SER A 64 15.63 21.89 28.20
C SER A 64 17.00 21.76 28.86
N GLU A 65 17.96 21.17 28.16
CA GLU A 65 19.33 21.03 28.62
C GLU A 65 20.05 22.38 28.75
N ALA A 66 19.86 23.28 27.78
CA ALA A 66 20.37 24.64 27.79
C ALA A 66 19.87 25.43 29.00
N VAL A 67 18.56 25.37 29.26
CA VAL A 67 17.93 26.03 30.43
C VAL A 67 18.46 25.43 31.72
N ASN A 68 18.54 24.11 31.83
CA ASN A 68 19.04 23.43 33.03
C ASN A 68 20.52 23.73 33.30
N ARG A 69 21.33 23.90 32.24
CA ARG A 69 22.76 24.27 32.35
C ARG A 69 23.00 25.78 32.40
N ASN A 70 21.93 26.59 32.32
CA ASN A 70 22.00 28.05 32.21
C ASN A 70 22.95 28.52 31.10
N GLN A 71 22.90 27.84 29.94
CA GLN A 71 23.70 28.12 28.76
C GLN A 71 22.81 28.69 27.65
N ASP A 72 23.31 29.72 26.96
CA ASP A 72 22.65 30.27 25.78
C ASP A 72 23.17 29.55 24.53
N VAL A 73 22.26 28.89 23.81
CA VAL A 73 22.57 28.09 22.62
C VAL A 73 21.61 28.44 21.49
N LEU A 74 22.18 28.56 20.30
CA LEU A 74 21.49 28.94 19.07
C LEU A 74 21.58 27.82 18.04
N VAL A 75 20.55 27.70 17.21
CA VAL A 75 20.51 26.77 16.08
C VAL A 75 20.81 27.55 14.81
N ASP A 76 21.87 27.17 14.11
CA ASP A 76 22.19 27.68 12.79
C ASP A 76 21.81 26.65 11.72
N PHE A 77 20.95 27.06 10.78
CA PHE A 77 20.60 26.22 9.64
C PHE A 77 21.47 26.62 8.46
N THR A 78 22.59 25.94 8.30
CA THR A 78 23.39 26.04 7.07
C THR A 78 22.70 25.25 5.95
N PHE A 79 22.21 25.96 4.94
CA PHE A 79 21.73 25.36 3.70
C PHE A 79 22.88 25.37 2.70
N GLY A 80 23.27 24.19 2.22
CA GLY A 80 24.50 24.01 1.43
C GLY A 80 24.58 24.92 0.19
N THR A 81 25.44 25.94 0.27
CA THR A 81 26.12 26.55 -0.88
C THR A 81 27.30 25.66 -1.26
N HIS A 82 27.16 24.93 -2.36
CA HIS A 82 28.24 24.47 -3.23
C HIS A 82 27.95 24.96 -4.64
#